data_AF-A0A5N5LIK9-F1
#
_entry.id   AF-A0A5N5LIK9-F1
#
_cell.length_a   1.000
_cell.length_b   1.000
_cell.length_c   1.000
_cell.angle_alpha   90.00
_cell.angle_beta   90.00
_cell.angle_gamma   90.00
#
_symmetry.space_group_name_H-M   'P 1'
#
loop_
_entity.id
_entity.type
_entity.pdbx_description
1 polymer ?
#
loop_
_entity_poly.entity_id
_entity_poly.type
_entity_poly.pdbx_seq_one_letter_code
_entity_poly.pdbx_strand_id
1 'polypeptide(L)'
;MYLSNLILTASALAGVAIAGPIAERQTAQKLRIMPLGDSITEITCWRALVWDQIADAKYADQVQYVGSQNSNPQKCTPKTANWDQHHEGHSGWLAIDIANNYLTNWLQKTPADIVMFMLGTNDVTRGHSTTEIMAAYTKMVNIMRAANPKMKIIVDLVIPLSFSNSAIQAINAAIPAWAKGLNTTDSPIVIADCNTGFSTSMLRDGVHPNLDGDKVIASRVGPLLLNYISQSLGK
;
A
#
# COMPACT_ATOMS: atom_id res chain seq x y z
N MET A 1 -31.18 92.02 2.54
CA MET A 1 -31.45 91.08 3.65
C MET A 1 -30.51 89.90 3.47
N TYR A 2 -29.89 89.48 4.56
CA TYR A 2 -28.71 88.61 4.69
C TYR A 2 -28.82 87.17 4.13
N LEU A 3 -27.64 86.52 4.08
CA LEU A 3 -27.31 85.06 4.10
C LEU A 3 -26.84 84.52 2.73
N SER A 4 -25.56 84.23 2.44
CA SER A 4 -24.47 83.45 3.11
C SER A 4 -24.57 81.93 2.94
N ASN A 5 -23.52 81.38 2.31
CA ASN A 5 -22.96 80.01 2.36
C ASN A 5 -23.74 78.92 1.59
N LEU A 6 -23.11 77.98 0.89
CA LEU A 6 -22.08 77.07 1.39
C LEU A 6 -21.32 76.39 0.22
N ILE A 7 -19.99 76.44 0.25
CA ILE A 7 -19.12 75.61 -0.61
C ILE A 7 -19.07 74.22 0.05
N LEU A 8 -19.55 73.18 -0.66
CA LEU A 8 -19.35 71.80 -0.26
C LEU A 8 -18.08 71.26 -0.93
N THR A 9 -17.01 71.11 -0.16
CA THR A 9 -15.82 70.35 -0.57
C THR A 9 -16.08 68.86 -0.40
N ALA A 10 -16.06 68.10 -1.48
CA ALA A 10 -16.11 66.64 -1.43
C ALA A 10 -14.70 66.09 -1.13
N SER A 11 -14.51 65.49 0.04
CA SER A 11 -13.31 64.74 0.39
C SER A 11 -13.45 63.29 -0.07
N ALA A 12 -12.66 62.88 -1.06
CA ALA A 12 -12.53 61.48 -1.46
C ALA A 12 -11.55 60.77 -0.52
N LEU A 13 -12.05 59.85 0.31
CA LEU A 13 -11.23 58.92 1.08
C LEU A 13 -10.91 57.69 0.21
N ALA A 14 -9.67 57.61 -0.26
CA ALA A 14 -9.14 56.40 -0.89
C ALA A 14 -8.83 55.36 0.19
N GLY A 15 -9.69 54.35 0.33
CA GLY A 15 -9.43 53.19 1.18
C GLY A 15 -8.41 52.27 0.52
N VAL A 16 -7.21 52.17 1.10
CA VAL A 16 -6.22 51.17 0.71
C VAL A 16 -6.61 49.82 1.32
N ALA A 17 -7.11 48.90 0.51
CA ALA A 17 -7.31 47.52 0.91
C ALA A 17 -5.94 46.82 1.01
N ILE A 18 -5.48 46.58 2.24
CA ILE A 18 -4.28 45.78 2.49
C ILE A 18 -4.67 44.31 2.35
N ALA A 19 -4.40 43.71 1.19
CA ALA A 19 -4.49 42.27 1.02
C ALA A 19 -3.39 41.60 1.86
N GLY A 20 -3.78 40.95 2.95
CA GLY A 20 -2.86 40.10 3.72
C GLY A 20 -2.40 38.90 2.89
N PRO A 21 -1.23 38.31 3.20
CA PRO A 21 -0.74 37.15 2.49
C PRO A 21 -1.73 35.99 2.66
N ILE A 22 -2.24 35.49 1.53
CA ILE A 22 -3.00 34.23 1.49
C ILE A 22 -1.99 33.14 1.84
N ALA A 23 -2.08 32.60 3.05
CA ALA A 23 -1.35 31.40 3.40
C ALA A 23 -1.86 30.27 2.51
N GLU A 24 -1.09 29.89 1.48
CA GLU A 24 -1.29 28.63 0.79
C GLU A 24 -1.24 27.53 1.83
N ARG A 25 -2.38 26.89 2.08
CA ARG A 25 -2.46 25.69 2.90
C ARG A 25 -1.65 24.63 2.15
N GLN A 26 -0.40 24.38 2.55
CA GLN A 26 0.32 23.18 2.15
C GLN A 26 -0.57 22.00 2.56
N THR A 27 -1.22 21.38 1.58
CA THR A 27 -1.94 20.13 1.82
C THR A 27 -0.89 19.13 2.27
N ALA A 28 -0.99 18.66 3.52
CA ALA A 28 -0.12 17.60 4.01
C ALA A 28 -0.15 16.45 2.99
N GLN A 29 1.03 16.03 2.50
CA GLN A 29 1.09 14.89 1.60
C GLN A 29 0.56 13.66 2.32
N LYS A 30 -0.36 12.95 1.66
CA LYS A 30 -0.88 11.67 2.16
C LYS A 30 0.24 10.63 2.20
N LEU A 31 0.24 9.80 3.24
CA LEU A 31 1.12 8.63 3.33
C LEU A 31 0.80 7.64 2.20
N ARG A 32 1.80 7.20 1.46
CA ARG A 32 1.64 6.37 0.26
C ARG A 32 1.90 4.91 0.58
N ILE A 33 0.91 4.08 0.29
CA ILE A 33 0.95 2.65 0.57
C ILE A 33 0.86 1.92 -0.77
N MET A 34 1.79 1.02 -1.05
CA MET A 34 1.80 0.23 -2.28
C MET A 34 1.41 -1.22 -1.96
N PRO A 35 0.20 -1.67 -2.33
CA PRO A 35 -0.14 -3.08 -2.43
C PRO A 35 0.60 -3.70 -3.63
N LEU A 36 1.76 -4.29 -3.40
CA LEU A 36 2.56 -4.98 -4.43
C LEU A 36 2.18 -6.46 -4.47
N GLY A 37 2.13 -7.08 -5.64
CA GLY A 37 1.98 -8.53 -5.69
C GLY A 37 1.65 -9.08 -7.06
N ASP A 38 1.09 -10.29 -7.06
CA ASP A 38 0.62 -10.96 -8.26
C ASP A 38 -0.91 -10.91 -8.39
N SER A 39 -1.52 -11.96 -8.95
CA SER A 39 -2.97 -12.10 -9.07
C SER A 39 -3.67 -12.13 -7.71
N ILE A 40 -3.01 -12.60 -6.65
CA ILE A 40 -3.58 -12.58 -5.29
C ILE A 40 -3.74 -11.14 -4.80
N THR A 41 -2.98 -10.18 -5.31
CA THR A 41 -3.18 -8.74 -5.05
C THR A 41 -4.15 -8.11 -6.06
N GLU A 42 -4.04 -8.45 -7.34
CA GLU A 42 -4.83 -7.81 -8.41
C GLU A 42 -6.31 -8.21 -8.37
N ILE A 43 -6.60 -9.52 -8.35
CA ILE A 43 -7.91 -10.08 -8.68
C ILE A 43 -8.64 -10.67 -7.48
N THR A 44 -8.58 -9.95 -6.35
CA THR A 44 -9.12 -10.36 -5.04
C THR A 44 -9.69 -9.16 -4.28
N CYS A 45 -10.38 -9.40 -3.16
CA CYS A 45 -11.07 -8.36 -2.41
C CYS A 45 -10.39 -7.94 -1.11
N TRP A 46 -9.27 -8.55 -0.71
CA TRP A 46 -8.64 -8.22 0.58
C TRP A 46 -8.22 -6.74 0.66
N ARG A 47 -7.80 -6.10 -0.45
CA ARG A 47 -7.45 -4.66 -0.47
C ARG A 47 -8.63 -3.78 -0.07
N ALA A 48 -9.83 -4.10 -0.54
CA ALA A 48 -11.05 -3.40 -0.18
C ALA A 48 -11.37 -3.57 1.32
N LEU A 49 -11.18 -4.78 1.85
CA LEU A 49 -11.40 -5.08 3.27
C LEU A 49 -10.36 -4.41 4.18
N VAL A 50 -9.10 -4.28 3.74
CA VAL A 50 -8.08 -3.51 4.46
C VAL A 50 -8.39 -2.02 4.41
N TRP A 51 -8.93 -1.51 3.29
CA TRP A 51 -9.36 -0.12 3.22
C TRP A 51 -10.50 0.21 4.19
N ASP A 52 -11.48 -0.70 4.36
CA ASP A 52 -12.50 -0.55 5.39
C ASP A 52 -11.87 -0.41 6.79
N GLN A 53 -10.83 -1.18 7.11
CA GLN A 53 -10.10 -1.04 8.38
C GLN A 53 -9.38 0.32 8.50
N ILE A 54 -8.78 0.82 7.41
CA ILE A 54 -8.17 2.17 7.35
C ILE A 54 -9.21 3.26 7.60
N ALA A 55 -10.39 3.13 7.00
CA ALA A 55 -11.49 4.08 7.15
C ALA A 55 -12.10 4.04 8.55
N ASP A 56 -12.29 2.84 9.11
CA ASP A 56 -12.76 2.64 10.50
C ASP A 56 -11.79 3.28 11.50
N ALA A 57 -10.47 3.15 11.26
CA ALA A 57 -9.41 3.79 12.03
C ALA A 57 -9.22 5.30 11.75
N LYS A 58 -10.06 5.92 10.91
CA LYS A 58 -10.03 7.35 10.55
C LYS A 58 -8.73 7.80 9.89
N TYR A 59 -8.11 6.91 9.11
CA TYR A 59 -6.88 7.20 8.35
C TYR A 59 -7.11 7.45 6.85
N ALA A 60 -8.31 7.19 6.30
CA ALA A 60 -8.56 7.28 4.85
C ALA A 60 -8.25 8.65 4.21
N ASP A 61 -8.37 9.76 4.96
CA ASP A 61 -8.04 11.10 4.45
C ASP A 61 -6.54 11.42 4.51
N GLN A 62 -5.75 10.61 5.22
CA GLN A 62 -4.32 10.81 5.48
C GLN A 62 -3.43 9.84 4.71
N VAL A 63 -4.02 8.84 4.08
CA VAL A 63 -3.31 7.83 3.31
C VAL A 63 -3.89 7.70 1.91
N GLN A 64 -3.11 7.13 1.00
CA GLN A 64 -3.55 6.75 -0.34
C GLN A 64 -2.86 5.45 -0.74
N TYR A 65 -3.57 4.63 -1.51
CA TYR A 65 -2.90 3.55 -2.24
C TYR A 65 -2.20 4.13 -3.46
N VAL A 66 -1.06 3.56 -3.80
CA VAL A 66 -0.28 3.93 -4.98
C VAL A 66 0.12 2.69 -5.78
N GLY A 67 0.26 2.88 -7.08
CA GLY A 67 0.73 1.88 -8.02
C GLY A 67 0.21 2.16 -9.42
N SER A 68 0.72 1.43 -10.41
CA SER A 68 0.39 1.61 -11.82
C SER A 68 -0.97 1.06 -12.22
N GLN A 69 -1.57 0.20 -11.38
CA GLN A 69 -2.85 -0.44 -11.62
C GLN A 69 -3.92 0.14 -10.69
N ASN A 70 -5.19 0.02 -11.09
CA ASN A 70 -6.35 0.37 -10.26
C ASN A 70 -7.55 -0.57 -10.53
N SER A 71 -7.28 -1.80 -10.95
CA SER A 71 -8.32 -2.73 -11.38
C SER A 71 -9.08 -3.32 -10.20
N ASN A 72 -10.36 -3.63 -10.44
CA ASN A 72 -11.25 -4.33 -9.52
C ASN A 72 -12.12 -5.37 -10.28
N PRO A 73 -11.51 -6.42 -10.85
CA PRO A 73 -12.23 -7.36 -11.72
C PRO A 73 -13.22 -8.25 -10.95
N GLN A 74 -13.00 -8.46 -9.64
CA GLN A 74 -13.94 -9.18 -8.76
C GLN A 74 -15.14 -8.33 -8.33
N LYS A 75 -15.21 -7.05 -8.76
CA LYS A 75 -16.28 -6.11 -8.39
C LYS A 75 -16.47 -6.03 -6.87
N CYS A 76 -15.36 -6.00 -6.14
CA CYS A 76 -15.38 -5.91 -4.68
C CYS A 76 -16.09 -4.62 -4.24
N THR A 77 -17.00 -4.76 -3.29
CA THR A 77 -17.80 -3.66 -2.72
C THR A 77 -17.44 -3.47 -1.24
N PRO A 78 -16.43 -2.63 -0.91
CA PRO A 78 -16.16 -2.28 0.48
C PRO A 78 -17.35 -1.54 1.08
N LYS A 79 -17.43 -1.51 2.41
CA LYS A 79 -18.43 -0.69 3.13
C LYS A 79 -18.18 0.79 2.91
N THR A 80 -16.92 1.17 2.72
CA THR A 80 -16.49 2.54 2.58
C THR A 80 -16.58 3.02 1.13
N ALA A 81 -17.22 4.17 0.90
CA ALA A 81 -17.41 4.72 -0.45
C ALA A 81 -16.14 5.34 -1.07
N ASN A 82 -15.12 5.68 -0.27
CA ASN A 82 -13.91 6.37 -0.72
C ASN A 82 -12.70 5.42 -0.92
N TRP A 83 -12.96 4.15 -1.25
CA TRP A 83 -11.90 3.18 -1.46
C TRP A 83 -10.97 3.57 -2.60
N ASP A 84 -9.71 3.80 -2.25
CA ASP A 84 -8.62 3.98 -3.21
C ASP A 84 -8.26 2.63 -3.83
N GLN A 85 -8.46 2.49 -5.14
CA GLN A 85 -8.30 1.22 -5.84
C GLN A 85 -6.88 0.98 -6.35
N HIS A 86 -5.95 1.93 -6.21
CA HIS A 86 -4.61 1.75 -6.78
C HIS A 86 -3.87 0.55 -6.17
N HIS A 87 -3.05 -0.12 -6.98
CA HIS A 87 -2.18 -1.21 -6.57
C HIS A 87 -1.04 -1.41 -7.56
N GLU A 88 -0.08 -2.25 -7.18
CA GLU A 88 1.00 -2.78 -8.00
C GLU A 88 0.92 -4.32 -8.05
N GLY A 89 -0.30 -4.87 -8.00
CA GLY A 89 -0.61 -6.28 -8.29
C GLY A 89 -0.68 -6.60 -9.79
N HIS A 90 0.01 -7.66 -10.23
CA HIS A 90 0.06 -8.08 -11.64
C HIS A 90 -0.11 -9.60 -11.80
N SER A 91 -1.22 -10.03 -12.40
CA SER A 91 -1.58 -11.44 -12.51
C SER A 91 -0.56 -12.26 -13.30
N GLY A 92 -0.09 -13.35 -12.68
CA GLY A 92 0.85 -14.28 -13.29
C GLY A 92 2.33 -13.85 -13.18
N TRP A 93 2.63 -12.70 -12.59
CA TRP A 93 4.00 -12.19 -12.50
C TRP A 93 4.79 -12.84 -11.36
N LEU A 94 6.11 -12.93 -11.58
CA LEU A 94 7.07 -13.54 -10.66
C LEU A 94 7.73 -12.48 -9.79
N ALA A 95 8.10 -12.85 -8.56
CA ALA A 95 8.95 -12.04 -7.70
C ALA A 95 10.28 -11.73 -8.41
N ILE A 96 10.84 -12.72 -9.09
CA ILE A 96 12.11 -12.62 -9.83
C ILE A 96 12.02 -11.54 -10.92
N ASP A 97 10.96 -11.54 -11.73
CA ASP A 97 10.80 -10.57 -12.82
C ASP A 97 10.56 -9.16 -12.27
N ILE A 98 9.71 -9.03 -11.26
CA ILE A 98 9.44 -7.76 -10.57
C ILE A 98 10.75 -7.14 -10.05
N ALA A 99 11.56 -7.94 -9.34
CA ALA A 99 12.83 -7.49 -8.76
C ALA A 99 13.85 -7.08 -9.82
N ASN A 100 13.86 -7.76 -10.98
CA ASN A 100 14.88 -7.55 -12.00
C ASN A 100 14.55 -6.42 -12.97
N ASN A 101 13.27 -6.21 -13.28
CA ASN A 101 12.90 -5.43 -14.46
C ASN A 101 11.97 -4.25 -14.17
N TYR A 102 11.24 -4.25 -13.05
CA TYR A 102 10.07 -3.36 -12.91
C TYR A 102 10.08 -2.48 -11.68
N LEU A 103 10.42 -3.03 -10.51
CA LEU A 103 10.18 -2.35 -9.22
C LEU A 103 10.84 -0.97 -9.11
N THR A 104 12.06 -0.80 -9.65
CA THR A 104 12.75 0.50 -9.63
C THR A 104 11.95 1.59 -10.34
N ASN A 105 11.42 1.29 -11.53
CA ASN A 105 10.65 2.25 -12.31
C ASN A 105 9.28 2.54 -11.69
N TRP A 106 8.64 1.52 -11.09
CA TRP A 106 7.39 1.73 -10.34
C TRP A 106 7.59 2.66 -9.15
N LEU A 107 8.61 2.45 -8.33
CA LEU A 107 8.88 3.33 -7.18
C LEU A 107 9.32 4.75 -7.58
N GLN A 108 9.85 4.95 -8.80
CA GLN A 108 10.11 6.29 -9.33
C GLN A 108 8.80 7.00 -9.75
N LYS A 109 7.88 6.28 -10.38
CA LYS A 109 6.62 6.85 -10.90
C LYS A 109 5.55 7.01 -9.81
N THR A 110 5.49 6.06 -8.90
CA THR A 110 4.54 5.99 -7.78
C THR A 110 5.32 5.69 -6.50
N PRO A 111 6.02 6.70 -5.94
CA PRO A 111 6.86 6.44 -4.78
C PRO A 111 6.00 6.10 -3.56
N ALA A 112 6.52 5.23 -2.71
CA ALA A 112 5.82 4.67 -1.57
C ALA A 112 6.56 4.92 -0.26
N ASP A 113 5.80 4.96 0.83
CA ASP A 113 6.30 5.05 2.20
C ASP A 113 6.15 3.69 2.92
N ILE A 114 5.12 2.94 2.54
CA ILE A 114 4.87 1.57 2.99
C ILE A 114 4.68 0.69 1.75
N VAL A 115 5.35 -0.46 1.70
CA VAL A 115 5.05 -1.53 0.74
C VAL A 115 4.55 -2.76 1.49
N MET A 116 3.45 -3.33 1.03
CA MET A 116 2.99 -4.65 1.47
C MET A 116 2.98 -5.59 0.28
N PHE A 117 3.54 -6.80 0.43
CA PHE A 117 3.64 -7.73 -0.70
C PHE A 117 3.46 -9.20 -0.35
N MET A 118 2.74 -9.89 -1.23
CA MET A 118 2.70 -11.35 -1.36
C MET A 118 3.10 -11.71 -2.80
N LEU A 119 4.19 -12.45 -2.95
CA LEU A 119 4.75 -12.88 -4.24
C LEU A 119 5.37 -14.28 -4.08
N GLY A 120 5.72 -14.96 -5.17
CA GLY A 120 6.35 -16.29 -5.11
C GLY A 120 5.42 -17.43 -5.51
N THR A 121 4.10 -17.22 -5.50
CA THR A 121 3.10 -18.18 -6.01
C THR A 121 3.41 -18.61 -7.44
N ASN A 122 3.69 -17.61 -8.29
CA ASN A 122 3.98 -17.79 -9.69
C ASN A 122 5.38 -18.35 -9.97
N ASP A 123 6.35 -17.97 -9.14
CA ASP A 123 7.72 -18.48 -9.19
C ASP A 123 7.71 -20.00 -8.89
N VAL A 124 7.02 -20.42 -7.83
CA VAL A 124 6.81 -21.84 -7.47
C VAL A 124 6.09 -22.59 -8.57
N THR A 125 5.02 -22.02 -9.12
CA THR A 125 4.23 -22.66 -10.19
C THR A 125 5.08 -22.86 -11.46
N ARG A 126 6.11 -22.03 -11.66
CA ARG A 126 7.07 -22.15 -12.77
C ARG A 126 8.35 -22.90 -12.43
N GLY A 127 8.44 -23.49 -11.23
CA GLY A 127 9.54 -24.37 -10.83
C GLY A 127 10.81 -23.64 -10.35
N HIS A 128 10.73 -22.37 -9.98
CA HIS A 128 11.86 -21.68 -9.36
C HIS A 128 12.10 -22.17 -7.93
N SER A 129 13.37 -22.20 -7.54
CA SER A 129 13.79 -22.62 -6.21
C SER A 129 13.50 -21.56 -5.15
N THR A 130 13.35 -22.01 -3.91
CA THR A 130 13.27 -21.12 -2.73
C THR A 130 14.43 -20.12 -2.70
N THR A 131 15.65 -20.56 -3.04
CA THR A 131 16.84 -19.69 -3.05
C THR A 131 16.71 -18.53 -4.04
N GLU A 132 16.24 -18.79 -5.26
CA GLU A 132 16.02 -17.75 -6.27
C GLU A 132 14.95 -16.74 -5.82
N ILE A 133 13.86 -17.24 -5.23
CA ILE A 133 12.76 -16.39 -4.75
C ILE A 133 13.23 -15.51 -3.58
N MET A 134 13.96 -16.05 -2.61
CA MET A 134 14.50 -15.27 -1.49
C MET A 134 15.58 -14.27 -1.94
N ALA A 135 16.33 -14.59 -3.00
CA ALA A 135 17.26 -13.63 -3.62
C ALA A 135 16.49 -12.47 -4.28
N ALA A 136 15.38 -12.76 -4.96
CA ALA A 136 14.51 -11.73 -5.52
C ALA A 136 13.91 -10.84 -4.42
N TYR A 137 13.44 -11.41 -3.31
CA TYR A 137 12.95 -10.66 -2.15
C TYR A 137 14.02 -9.71 -1.58
N THR A 138 15.24 -10.21 -1.41
CA THR A 138 16.38 -9.39 -0.95
C THR A 138 16.65 -8.23 -1.90
N LYS A 139 16.65 -8.49 -3.22
CA LYS A 139 16.81 -7.46 -4.24
C LYS A 139 15.69 -6.42 -4.19
N MET A 140 14.43 -6.85 -4.02
CA MET A 140 13.29 -5.95 -3.87
C MET A 140 13.45 -5.02 -2.66
N VAL A 141 13.82 -5.55 -1.49
CA VAL A 141 14.08 -4.75 -0.28
C VAL A 141 15.17 -3.70 -0.51
N ASN A 142 16.25 -4.07 -1.21
CA ASN A 142 17.32 -3.13 -1.54
C ASN A 142 16.83 -2.00 -2.47
N ILE A 143 16.02 -2.33 -3.48
CA ILE A 143 15.42 -1.33 -4.39
C ILE A 143 14.47 -0.41 -3.60
N MET A 144 13.62 -0.97 -2.75
CA MET A 144 12.71 -0.21 -1.89
C MET A 144 13.46 0.78 -0.99
N ARG A 145 14.54 0.33 -0.35
CA ARG A 145 15.38 1.17 0.52
C ARG A 145 16.20 2.21 -0.23
N ALA A 146 16.59 1.92 -1.47
CA ALA A 146 17.24 2.90 -2.34
C ALA A 146 16.26 4.01 -2.75
N ALA A 147 14.98 3.69 -2.97
CA ALA A 147 13.94 4.68 -3.27
C ALA A 147 13.52 5.47 -2.02
N ASN A 148 13.44 4.82 -0.87
CA ASN A 148 13.11 5.44 0.41
C ASN A 148 13.88 4.71 1.55
N PRO A 149 14.93 5.33 2.11
CA PRO A 149 15.70 4.72 3.21
C PRO A 149 14.89 4.42 4.47
N LYS A 150 13.68 5.01 4.60
CA LYS A 150 12.74 4.80 5.70
C LYS A 150 11.55 3.90 5.33
N MET A 151 11.62 3.19 4.19
CA MET A 151 10.52 2.34 3.72
C MET A 151 10.12 1.35 4.82
N LYS A 152 8.83 1.34 5.16
CA LYS A 152 8.26 0.30 6.01
C LYS A 152 7.74 -0.83 5.13
N ILE A 153 8.08 -2.07 5.47
CA ILE A 153 7.80 -3.22 4.61
C ILE A 153 6.98 -4.25 5.38
N ILE A 154 5.90 -4.72 4.76
CA ILE A 154 5.11 -5.87 5.21
C ILE A 154 5.33 -6.97 4.17
N VAL A 155 5.90 -8.09 4.60
CA VAL A 155 6.03 -9.30 3.77
C VAL A 155 5.00 -10.31 4.23
N ASP A 156 4.28 -10.91 3.30
CA ASP A 156 3.27 -11.89 3.64
C ASP A 156 3.86 -13.30 3.54
N LEU A 157 3.53 -14.18 4.49
CA LEU A 157 3.67 -15.62 4.22
C LEU A 157 2.66 -15.99 3.13
N VAL A 158 3.14 -16.65 2.08
CA VAL A 158 2.35 -16.96 0.89
C VAL A 158 1.24 -17.94 1.23
N ILE A 159 0.01 -17.69 0.78
CA ILE A 159 -1.13 -18.60 0.97
C ILE A 159 -0.85 -19.97 0.30
N PRO A 160 -1.45 -21.06 0.80
CA PRO A 160 -1.20 -22.39 0.25
C PRO A 160 -1.70 -22.52 -1.20
N LEU A 161 -1.01 -23.36 -1.97
CA LEU A 161 -1.46 -23.87 -3.27
C LEU A 161 -2.04 -25.27 -3.10
N SER A 162 -3.11 -25.61 -3.81
CA SER A 162 -3.69 -26.97 -3.72
C SER A 162 -2.77 -28.06 -4.31
N PHE A 163 -1.88 -27.70 -5.24
CA PHE A 163 -1.06 -28.63 -6.00
C PHE A 163 0.46 -28.52 -5.74
N SER A 164 0.93 -27.47 -5.05
CA SER A 164 2.37 -27.25 -4.81
C SER A 164 2.65 -26.66 -3.41
N ASN A 165 1.94 -27.16 -2.40
CA ASN A 165 2.02 -26.58 -1.05
C ASN A 165 3.39 -26.75 -0.37
N SER A 166 4.14 -27.82 -0.69
CA SER A 166 5.46 -28.05 -0.08
C SER A 166 6.49 -26.98 -0.46
N ALA A 167 6.45 -26.49 -1.71
CA ALA A 167 7.31 -25.40 -2.16
C ALA A 167 6.91 -24.07 -1.52
N ILE A 168 5.61 -23.81 -1.36
CA ILE A 168 5.10 -22.66 -0.59
C ILE A 168 5.59 -22.73 0.87
N GLN A 169 5.48 -23.90 1.51
CA GLN A 169 5.97 -24.10 2.87
C GLN A 169 7.49 -23.86 2.99
N ALA A 170 8.27 -24.24 1.97
CA ALA A 170 9.71 -24.00 1.96
C ALA A 170 10.05 -22.50 1.93
N ILE A 171 9.34 -21.70 1.12
CA ILE A 171 9.50 -20.24 1.10
C ILE A 171 9.06 -19.64 2.43
N ASN A 172 7.88 -20.04 2.93
CA ASN A 172 7.36 -19.53 4.20
C ASN A 172 8.27 -19.85 5.38
N ALA A 173 8.98 -20.99 5.36
CA ALA A 173 9.98 -21.32 6.37
C ALA A 173 11.23 -20.44 6.31
N ALA A 174 11.58 -19.90 5.13
CA ALA A 174 12.73 -19.02 4.94
C ALA A 174 12.46 -17.55 5.32
N ILE A 175 11.22 -17.08 5.14
CA ILE A 175 10.83 -15.67 5.36
C ILE A 175 11.18 -15.18 6.78
N PRO A 176 10.93 -15.91 7.89
CA PRO A 176 11.24 -15.42 9.23
C PRO A 176 12.71 -15.05 9.45
N ALA A 177 13.63 -15.95 9.08
CA ALA A 177 15.05 -15.71 9.22
C ALA A 177 15.52 -14.58 8.27
N TRP A 178 15.00 -14.58 7.05
CA TRP A 178 15.28 -13.54 6.05
C TRP A 178 14.84 -12.14 6.51
N ALA A 179 13.59 -12.00 6.95
CA ALA A 179 13.04 -10.73 7.41
C ALA A 179 13.82 -10.22 8.63
N LYS A 180 14.11 -11.09 9.60
CA LYS A 180 14.94 -10.76 10.77
C LYS A 180 16.33 -10.28 10.35
N GLY A 181 16.97 -10.95 9.38
CA GLY A 181 18.32 -10.63 8.93
C GLY A 181 18.43 -9.29 8.20
N LEU A 182 17.35 -8.84 7.54
CA LEU A 182 17.32 -7.56 6.83
C LEU A 182 16.67 -6.42 7.63
N ASN A 183 15.94 -6.71 8.71
CA ASN A 183 15.20 -5.71 9.48
C ASN A 183 16.11 -4.65 10.11
N THR A 184 15.69 -3.38 10.06
CA THR A 184 16.37 -2.26 10.75
C THR A 184 15.35 -1.34 11.40
N THR A 185 15.78 -0.50 12.34
CA THR A 185 14.91 0.51 12.97
C THR A 185 14.39 1.53 11.95
N ASP A 186 15.24 1.98 11.03
CA ASP A 186 14.89 3.00 10.05
C ASP A 186 13.96 2.47 8.94
N SER A 187 14.13 1.19 8.54
CA SER A 187 13.33 0.53 7.51
C SER A 187 12.88 -0.85 8.01
N PRO A 188 11.83 -0.90 8.85
CA PRO A 188 11.39 -2.13 9.47
C PRO A 188 10.67 -3.05 8.49
N ILE A 189 10.83 -4.35 8.70
CA ILE A 189 10.16 -5.45 8.00
C ILE A 189 9.36 -6.22 9.03
N VAL A 190 8.06 -6.35 8.81
CA VAL A 190 7.17 -7.22 9.61
C VAL A 190 6.53 -8.28 8.72
N ILE A 191 6.18 -9.41 9.32
CA ILE A 191 5.59 -10.54 8.62
C ILE A 191 4.09 -10.55 8.88
N ALA A 192 3.28 -10.54 7.82
CA ALA A 192 1.88 -10.91 7.89
C ALA A 192 1.76 -12.42 7.66
N ASP A 193 1.39 -13.17 8.70
CA ASP A 193 1.16 -14.62 8.56
C ASP A 193 -0.20 -14.90 7.92
N CYS A 194 -0.26 -14.79 6.59
CA CYS A 194 -1.43 -15.12 5.77
C CYS A 194 -1.59 -16.63 5.51
N ASN A 195 -0.65 -17.47 5.94
CA ASN A 195 -0.65 -18.91 5.68
C ASN A 195 -1.28 -19.71 6.83
N THR A 196 -0.97 -19.39 8.08
CA THR A 196 -1.44 -20.15 9.24
C THR A 196 -2.96 -20.10 9.36
N GLY A 197 -3.58 -21.29 9.30
CA GLY A 197 -5.04 -21.46 9.35
C GLY A 197 -5.74 -21.23 8.02
N PHE A 198 -5.01 -20.96 6.94
CA PHE A 198 -5.58 -20.82 5.60
C PHE A 198 -5.92 -22.21 5.03
N SER A 199 -7.21 -22.48 4.82
CA SER A 199 -7.70 -23.75 4.28
C SER A 199 -7.76 -23.73 2.76
N THR A 200 -7.58 -24.88 2.10
CA THR A 200 -7.81 -25.01 0.65
C THR A 200 -9.26 -24.73 0.25
N SER A 201 -10.22 -24.87 1.16
CA SER A 201 -11.62 -24.46 0.94
C SER A 201 -11.79 -22.94 0.78
N MET A 202 -10.79 -22.16 1.22
CA MET A 202 -10.73 -20.71 1.03
C MET A 202 -10.11 -20.33 -0.32
N LEU A 203 -9.81 -21.31 -1.19
CA LEU A 203 -9.35 -21.11 -2.56
C LEU A 203 -10.50 -21.40 -3.53
N ARG A 204 -10.65 -20.58 -4.57
CA ARG A 204 -11.71 -20.77 -5.59
C ARG A 204 -11.29 -21.66 -6.75
N ASP A 205 -10.00 -21.75 -7.03
CA ASP A 205 -9.42 -22.49 -8.16
C ASP A 205 -8.12 -23.23 -7.79
N GLY A 206 -7.85 -23.36 -6.49
CA GLY A 206 -6.61 -23.96 -5.99
C GLY A 206 -5.40 -23.02 -5.92
N VAL A 207 -5.55 -21.77 -6.37
CA VAL A 207 -4.51 -20.71 -6.29
C VAL A 207 -5.04 -19.47 -5.59
N HIS A 208 -6.18 -18.96 -6.04
CA HIS A 208 -6.66 -17.65 -5.62
C HIS A 208 -7.68 -17.75 -4.48
N PRO A 209 -7.65 -16.81 -3.52
CA PRO A 209 -8.60 -16.80 -2.41
C PRO A 209 -10.04 -16.56 -2.92
N ASN A 210 -11.00 -17.17 -2.25
CA ASN A 210 -12.39 -16.69 -2.26
C ASN A 210 -12.57 -15.61 -1.18
N LEU A 211 -13.80 -15.13 -0.96
CA LEU A 211 -14.06 -14.07 0.01
C LEU A 211 -13.64 -14.42 1.44
N ASP A 212 -13.70 -15.70 1.85
CA ASP A 212 -13.24 -16.08 3.19
C ASP A 212 -11.71 -16.08 3.29
N GLY A 213 -11.02 -16.48 2.22
CA GLY A 213 -9.57 -16.28 2.09
C GLY A 213 -9.17 -14.81 2.12
N ASP A 214 -9.93 -13.95 1.43
CA ASP A 214 -9.70 -12.50 1.44
C ASP A 214 -9.84 -11.90 2.84
N LYS A 215 -10.81 -12.35 3.62
CA LYS A 215 -10.97 -11.93 5.04
C LYS A 215 -9.78 -12.37 5.87
N VAL A 216 -9.26 -13.58 5.66
CA VAL A 216 -8.05 -14.04 6.36
C VAL A 216 -6.88 -13.12 6.04
N ILE A 217 -6.57 -12.89 4.76
CA ILE A 217 -5.47 -12.00 4.34
C ILE A 217 -5.64 -10.60 4.96
N ALA A 218 -6.84 -10.02 4.83
CA ALA A 218 -7.13 -8.69 5.37
C ALA A 218 -6.98 -8.61 6.89
N SER A 219 -7.32 -9.68 7.63
CA SER A 219 -7.16 -9.75 9.09
C SER A 219 -5.70 -9.86 9.55
N ARG A 220 -4.79 -10.28 8.66
CA ARG A 220 -3.35 -10.44 8.94
C ARG A 220 -2.57 -9.19 8.55
N VAL A 221 -2.86 -8.64 7.37
CA VAL A 221 -2.19 -7.46 6.83
C VAL A 221 -2.68 -6.18 7.50
N GLY A 222 -4.00 -6.03 7.66
CA GLY A 222 -4.63 -4.78 8.10
C GLY A 222 -4.10 -4.23 9.42
N PRO A 223 -4.06 -5.01 10.52
CA PRO A 223 -3.54 -4.52 11.80
C PRO A 223 -2.07 -4.06 11.75
N LEU A 224 -1.24 -4.77 10.97
CA LEU A 224 0.18 -4.40 10.78
C LEU A 224 0.31 -3.09 9.99
N LEU A 225 -0.50 -2.94 8.95
CA LEU A 225 -0.55 -1.71 8.16
C LEU A 225 -1.03 -0.52 9.01
N LEU A 226 -2.08 -0.68 9.80
CA LEU A 226 -2.59 0.36 10.70
C LEU A 226 -1.53 0.81 11.71
N ASN A 227 -0.76 -0.13 12.27
CA ASN A 227 0.35 0.20 13.15
C ASN A 227 1.42 1.04 12.44
N TYR A 228 1.81 0.67 11.22
CA TYR A 228 2.75 1.48 10.42
C TYR A 228 2.20 2.84 10.02
N ILE A 229 0.90 2.95 9.70
CA ILE A 229 0.23 4.24 9.46
C ILE A 229 0.31 5.10 10.72
N SER A 230 -0.06 4.56 11.88
CA SER A 230 -0.03 5.28 13.16
C SER A 230 1.36 5.85 13.45
N GLN A 231 2.39 4.99 13.35
CA GLN A 231 3.79 5.38 13.56
C GLN A 231 4.23 6.48 12.58
N SER A 232 3.90 6.36 11.29
CA SER A 232 4.29 7.33 10.27
C SER A 232 3.57 8.67 10.43
N LEU A 233 2.37 8.67 11.01
CA LEU A 233 1.59 9.88 11.30
C LEU A 233 1.86 10.45 12.71
N GLY A 234 2.72 9.81 13.52
CA GLY A 234 3.04 10.25 14.87
C GLY A 234 1.89 10.12 15.86
N LYS A 235 1.07 9.06 15.72
CA LYS A 235 -0.12 8.79 16.55
C LYS A 235 0.02 7.53 17.37
#